data_AF-A0A5C3EEI2-F1
#
_entry.id   AF-A0A5C3EEI2-F1
#
_cell.length_a   1.000
_cell.length_b   1.000
_cell.length_c   1.000
_cell.angle_alpha   90.00
_cell.angle_beta   90.00
_cell.angle_gamma   90.00
#
_symmetry.space_group_name_H-M   'P 1'
#
loop_
_entity.id
_entity.type
_entity.pdbx_description
1 polymer ?
#
loop_
_entity_poly.entity_id
_entity_poly.type
_entity_poly.pdbx_seq_one_letter_code
_entity_poly.pdbx_strand_id
1 'polypeptide(L)'
;MAPSASTSSTANGSDAKSRLLRFTGHRNFRQRLILSLVSQRPVRIDSIRPDSSSPGIRDFEANFLRLIEKVTNGSHVEISYTGTSILLKPGVISGGKVVHDCSLTRGIGYWLEWMVVLAPFAKKELYLTLKGVTNMDGDLGMDTIRTVTLPHLSLFLPLDSVSTLASSLELRIAKRGSAPLGGGEVHFRCPLIKHLSTLNFTAPGRIKKIRGIATSTRVSPQMANRLIDSARSVLGRYIPDLYLFADVYRGEDSGKSPGFALTLLATSTTGAIYSAEAASKPTDPGLPEDLAQTAARMLLEEITARGCIDRAHQPMTLLLMALSPQDVAKCTMAGLTANAVQLMRDVKEALGVSFKISPASEDASANDKVEEEEAQASEEEEEMDQETKRKKEILNKIANPDQFSVSCVGINFGGFKKVG
;
A
#
# COMPACT_ATOMS: atom_id res chain seq x y z
N MET A 1 -3.15 -1.34 73.38
CA MET A 1 -3.91 -1.37 72.12
C MET A 1 -3.90 0.04 71.54
N ALA A 2 -3.07 0.29 70.53
CA ALA A 2 -3.00 1.57 69.82
C ALA A 2 -3.86 1.48 68.55
N PRO A 3 -4.69 2.48 68.21
CA PRO A 3 -5.35 2.51 66.91
C PRO A 3 -4.40 3.16 65.88
N SER A 4 -4.26 2.48 64.76
CA SER A 4 -3.46 2.86 63.60
C SER A 4 -4.09 4.02 62.81
N ALA A 5 -3.26 4.99 62.43
CA ALA A 5 -3.63 6.07 61.53
C ALA A 5 -3.76 5.55 60.09
N SER A 6 -4.93 5.74 59.49
CA SER A 6 -5.22 5.49 58.08
C SER A 6 -4.91 6.74 57.26
N THR A 7 -3.80 6.73 56.54
CA THR A 7 -3.46 7.73 55.52
C THR A 7 -4.16 7.38 54.21
N SER A 8 -5.27 8.07 53.93
CA SER A 8 -5.92 8.11 52.62
C SER A 8 -5.05 8.93 51.65
N SER A 9 -4.27 8.22 50.83
CA SER A 9 -3.63 8.84 49.67
C SER A 9 -4.65 8.95 48.54
N THR A 10 -4.96 10.19 48.21
CA THR A 10 -5.75 10.62 47.06
C THR A 10 -5.17 10.05 45.77
N ALA A 11 -5.97 9.21 45.11
CA ALA A 11 -5.69 8.67 43.79
C ALA A 11 -5.69 9.83 42.76
N ASN A 12 -4.51 10.37 42.47
CA ASN A 12 -4.31 11.28 41.36
C ASN A 12 -4.48 10.49 40.05
N GLY A 13 -5.63 10.70 39.41
CA GLY A 13 -5.88 10.30 38.03
C GLY A 13 -4.91 11.01 37.08
N SER A 14 -3.93 10.26 36.58
CA SER A 14 -3.36 10.47 35.26
C SER A 14 -2.98 9.10 34.72
N ASP A 15 -3.92 8.49 34.00
CA ASP A 15 -3.77 7.16 33.42
C ASP A 15 -2.70 7.24 32.31
N ALA A 16 -1.46 6.94 32.69
CA ALA A 16 -0.31 6.89 31.82
C ALA A 16 -0.50 5.73 30.84
N LYS A 17 -1.20 5.99 29.72
CA LYS A 17 -1.34 5.07 28.58
C LYS A 17 -0.02 4.31 28.39
N SER A 18 -0.05 3.01 28.66
CA SER A 18 1.10 2.11 28.65
C SER A 18 2.12 2.47 27.55
N ARG A 19 3.38 2.71 27.94
CA ARG A 19 4.50 2.92 27.01
C ARG A 19 4.63 1.78 25.98
N LEU A 20 4.13 0.59 26.32
CA LEU A 20 4.10 -0.60 25.49
C LEU A 20 2.78 -0.69 24.69
N LEU A 21 2.89 -0.82 23.37
CA LEU A 21 1.78 -1.16 22.48
C LEU A 21 1.51 -2.67 22.54
N ARG A 22 0.24 -3.07 22.64
CA ARG A 22 -0.15 -4.48 22.73
C ARG A 22 -1.16 -4.80 21.65
N PHE A 23 -0.76 -5.67 20.72
CA PHE A 23 -1.63 -6.16 19.66
C PHE A 23 -1.79 -7.67 19.74
N THR A 24 -2.85 -8.16 19.11
CA THR A 24 -3.13 -9.60 19.00
C THR A 24 -3.26 -10.02 17.55
N GLY A 25 -2.85 -11.26 17.27
CA GLY A 25 -2.97 -11.88 15.95
C GLY A 25 -1.88 -11.48 14.95
N HIS A 26 -1.90 -12.16 13.80
CA HIS A 26 -0.89 -12.04 12.75
C HIS A 26 -1.28 -11.06 11.63
N ARG A 27 -2.52 -10.55 11.61
CA ARG A 27 -2.97 -9.59 10.59
C ARG A 27 -2.26 -8.25 10.80
N ASN A 28 -1.93 -7.58 9.69
CA ASN A 28 -1.24 -6.29 9.67
C ASN A 28 0.08 -6.27 10.47
N PHE A 29 0.75 -7.42 10.58
CA PHE A 29 2.00 -7.59 11.31
C PHE A 29 3.06 -6.56 10.93
N ARG A 30 3.32 -6.39 9.62
CA ARG A 30 4.27 -5.39 9.10
C ARG A 30 3.93 -3.98 9.57
N GLN A 31 2.67 -3.58 9.42
CA GLN A 31 2.19 -2.24 9.73
C GLN A 31 2.41 -1.89 11.20
N ARG A 32 2.11 -2.83 12.11
CA ARG A 32 2.29 -2.66 13.56
C ARG A 32 3.76 -2.50 13.95
N LEU A 33 4.65 -3.23 13.28
CA LEU A 33 6.11 -3.06 13.48
C LEU A 33 6.59 -1.70 12.98
N ILE A 34 6.12 -1.25 11.81
CA ILE A 34 6.43 0.09 11.29
C ILE A 34 5.92 1.18 12.26
N LEU A 35 4.68 1.05 12.73
CA LEU A 35 4.11 1.99 13.70
C LEU A 35 4.95 2.09 14.97
N SER A 36 5.43 0.95 15.49
CA SER A 36 6.33 0.91 16.65
C SER A 36 7.66 1.65 16.40
N LEU A 37 8.26 1.46 15.22
CA LEU A 37 9.50 2.14 14.82
C LEU A 37 9.30 3.65 14.67
N VAL A 38 8.18 4.08 14.10
CA VAL A 38 7.89 5.50 13.90
C VAL A 38 7.50 6.16 15.23
N SER A 39 6.66 5.51 16.03
CA SER A 39 6.23 6.04 17.33
C SER A 39 7.30 5.94 18.42
N GLN A 40 8.39 5.19 18.18
CA GLN A 40 9.42 4.87 19.17
C GLN A 40 8.86 4.26 20.46
N ARG A 41 7.79 3.47 20.32
CA ARG A 41 7.13 2.76 21.44
C ARG A 41 7.34 1.26 21.25
N PRO A 42 7.82 0.53 22.27
CA PRO A 42 7.88 -0.92 22.21
C PRO A 42 6.52 -1.53 21.84
N VAL A 43 6.53 -2.59 21.04
CA VAL A 43 5.33 -3.31 20.64
C VAL A 43 5.43 -4.78 21.00
N ARG A 44 4.39 -5.31 21.64
CA ARG A 44 4.19 -6.73 21.87
C ARG A 44 3.02 -7.22 21.03
N ILE A 45 3.24 -8.27 20.25
CA ILE A 45 2.20 -8.93 19.47
C ILE A 45 2.03 -10.33 20.01
N ASP A 46 0.85 -10.63 20.56
CA ASP A 46 0.51 -11.91 21.16
C ASP A 46 -0.45 -12.72 20.25
N SER A 47 -0.57 -14.03 20.50
CA SER A 47 -1.49 -14.94 19.80
C SER A 47 -1.31 -14.95 18.27
N ILE A 48 -0.07 -15.10 17.81
CA ILE A 48 0.25 -15.29 16.39
C ILE A 48 -0.06 -16.74 16.00
N ARG A 49 -1.18 -16.95 15.32
CA ARG A 49 -1.64 -18.26 14.80
C ARG A 49 -1.66 -19.37 15.87
N PRO A 50 -2.34 -19.19 17.01
CA PRO A 50 -2.36 -20.20 18.07
C PRO A 50 -3.00 -21.51 17.60
N ASP A 51 -4.02 -21.42 16.74
CA ASP A 51 -4.84 -22.56 16.32
C ASP A 51 -4.35 -23.24 15.02
N SER A 52 -3.24 -22.78 14.44
CA SER A 52 -2.71 -23.34 13.19
C SER A 52 -1.89 -24.61 13.46
N SER A 53 -1.90 -25.56 12.52
CA SER A 53 -1.00 -26.74 12.54
C SER A 53 0.48 -26.41 12.72
N SER A 54 0.90 -25.23 12.25
CA SER A 54 2.23 -24.65 12.45
C SER A 54 2.06 -23.31 13.18
N PRO A 55 2.05 -23.32 14.54
CA PRO A 55 1.80 -22.13 15.32
C PRO A 55 2.98 -21.14 15.24
N GLY A 56 2.67 -19.86 15.47
CA GLY A 56 3.67 -18.80 15.54
C GLY A 56 3.95 -18.06 14.24
N ILE A 57 5.07 -17.34 14.24
CA ILE A 57 5.54 -16.56 13.09
C ILE A 57 5.97 -17.45 11.93
N ARG A 58 5.74 -16.96 10.71
CA ARG A 58 6.21 -17.61 9.49
C ARG A 58 7.63 -17.17 9.14
N ASP A 59 8.25 -17.91 8.23
CA ASP A 59 9.57 -17.64 7.67
C ASP A 59 9.68 -16.22 7.08
N PHE A 60 8.68 -15.75 6.33
CA PHE A 60 8.67 -14.41 5.75
C PHE A 60 8.51 -13.30 6.80
N GLU A 61 7.84 -13.57 7.92
CA GLU A 61 7.71 -12.63 9.06
C GLU A 61 9.03 -12.53 9.82
N ALA A 62 9.66 -13.68 10.12
CA ALA A 62 10.98 -13.72 10.73
C ALA A 62 12.03 -13.04 9.83
N ASN A 63 11.95 -13.24 8.52
CA ASN A 63 12.81 -12.59 7.54
C ASN A 63 12.58 -11.06 7.49
N PHE A 64 11.35 -10.59 7.64
CA PHE A 64 11.04 -9.16 7.75
C PHE A 64 11.59 -8.53 9.05
N LEU A 65 11.52 -9.24 10.18
CA LEU A 65 12.14 -8.79 11.43
C LEU A 65 13.66 -8.61 11.28
N ARG A 66 14.34 -9.55 10.63
CA ARG A 66 15.78 -9.44 10.31
C ARG A 66 16.09 -8.24 9.41
N LEU A 67 15.20 -7.89 8.48
CA LEU A 67 15.37 -6.69 7.66
C LEU A 67 15.27 -5.43 8.52
N ILE A 68 14.30 -5.36 9.43
CA ILE A 68 14.17 -4.24 10.37
C ILE A 68 15.46 -4.08 11.17
N GLU A 69 15.99 -5.16 11.76
CA GLU A 69 17.24 -5.12 12.54
C GLU A 69 18.44 -4.61 11.75
N LYS A 70 18.51 -4.87 10.43
CA LYS A 70 19.57 -4.36 9.55
C LYS A 70 19.40 -2.87 9.21
N VAL A 71 18.16 -2.40 9.10
CA VAL A 71 17.82 -1.02 8.68
C VAL A 71 17.84 -0.06 9.88
N THR A 72 17.66 -0.57 11.08
CA THR A 72 17.68 0.19 12.33
C THR A 72 18.95 -0.08 13.13
N ASN A 73 19.23 0.78 14.10
CA ASN A 73 20.32 0.61 15.06
C ASN A 73 19.75 0.64 16.48
N GLY A 74 20.06 -0.39 17.28
CA GLY A 74 19.57 -0.54 18.65
C GLY A 74 18.15 -1.08 18.77
N SER A 75 17.54 -1.57 17.68
CA SER A 75 16.29 -2.34 17.79
C SER A 75 16.60 -3.71 18.40
N HIS A 76 15.74 -4.17 19.28
CA HIS A 76 15.85 -5.50 19.88
C HIS A 76 14.55 -6.28 19.68
N VAL A 77 14.66 -7.47 19.10
CA VAL A 77 13.53 -8.35 18.83
C VAL A 77 13.64 -9.58 19.74
N GLU A 78 12.63 -9.79 20.57
CA GLU A 78 12.49 -10.98 21.41
C GLU A 78 11.32 -11.81 20.88
N ILE A 79 11.59 -13.08 20.57
CA ILE A 79 10.59 -14.03 20.06
C ILE A 79 10.40 -15.09 21.15
N SER A 80 9.15 -15.42 21.49
CA SER A 80 8.89 -16.49 22.47
C SER A 80 9.33 -17.84 21.93
N TYR A 81 9.57 -18.80 22.83
CA TYR A 81 9.96 -20.16 22.46
C TYR A 81 9.05 -20.80 21.41
N THR A 82 7.74 -20.58 21.53
CA THR A 82 6.70 -21.06 20.60
C THR A 82 6.53 -20.20 19.35
N GLY A 83 7.19 -19.04 19.25
CA GLY A 83 6.99 -18.07 18.17
C GLY A 83 5.60 -17.41 18.11
N THR A 84 4.72 -17.68 19.09
CA THR A 84 3.35 -17.15 19.14
C THR A 84 3.26 -15.74 19.73
N SER A 85 4.33 -15.24 20.34
CA SER A 85 4.44 -13.86 20.78
C SER A 85 5.79 -13.25 20.41
N ILE A 86 5.77 -11.97 20.07
CA ILE A 86 6.98 -11.19 19.81
C ILE A 86 6.96 -9.88 20.60
N LEU A 87 8.14 -9.41 20.98
CA LEU A 87 8.36 -8.09 21.55
C LEU A 87 9.44 -7.38 20.73
N LEU A 88 9.08 -6.29 20.06
CA LEU A 88 10.02 -5.40 19.40
C LEU A 88 10.21 -4.15 20.26
N LYS A 89 11.45 -3.89 20.67
CA LYS A 89 11.88 -2.62 21.23
C LYS A 89 12.48 -1.81 20.08
N PRO A 90 11.84 -0.71 19.63
CA PRO A 90 12.33 0.05 18.48
C PRO A 90 13.61 0.79 18.83
N GLY A 91 14.58 0.71 17.92
CA GLY A 91 15.76 1.56 17.90
C GLY A 91 15.60 2.71 16.91
N VAL A 92 16.72 3.35 16.58
CA VAL A 92 16.76 4.48 15.66
C VAL A 92 16.88 3.98 14.21
N ILE A 93 16.14 4.58 13.29
CA ILE A 93 16.26 4.27 11.86
C ILE A 93 17.57 4.86 11.32
N SER A 94 18.59 4.00 11.13
CA SER A 94 19.93 4.42 10.73
C SER A 94 20.03 4.61 9.21
N GLY A 95 19.40 3.74 8.42
CA GLY A 95 19.56 3.70 6.96
C GLY A 95 20.94 3.20 6.53
N GLY A 96 21.42 3.63 5.36
CA GLY A 96 22.70 3.19 4.79
C GLY A 96 22.57 2.06 3.76
N LYS A 97 23.68 1.37 3.48
CA LYS A 97 23.73 0.27 2.50
C LYS A 97 23.32 -1.04 3.17
N VAL A 98 22.20 -1.61 2.75
CA VAL A 98 21.66 -2.86 3.29
C VAL A 98 21.43 -3.84 2.14
N VAL A 99 21.95 -5.06 2.29
CA VAL A 99 21.67 -6.18 1.39
C VAL A 99 20.85 -7.21 2.15
N HIS A 100 19.75 -7.63 1.56
CA HIS A 100 18.83 -8.56 2.19
C HIS A 100 18.22 -9.55 1.21
N ASP A 101 18.36 -10.83 1.54
CA ASP A 101 17.74 -11.93 0.83
C ASP A 101 16.34 -12.17 1.41
N CYS A 102 15.32 -11.88 0.60
CA CYS A 102 13.92 -12.11 0.92
C CYS A 102 13.59 -13.60 0.89
N SER A 103 12.60 -14.02 1.69
CA SER A 103 12.08 -15.38 1.56
C SER A 103 11.37 -15.58 0.22
N LEU A 104 11.44 -16.79 -0.32
CA LEU A 104 10.79 -17.15 -1.59
C LEU A 104 9.28 -17.40 -1.43
N THR A 105 8.76 -17.42 -0.20
CA THR A 105 7.34 -17.63 0.09
C THR A 105 6.46 -16.41 -0.21
N ARG A 106 7.05 -15.23 -0.36
CA ARG A 106 6.38 -13.95 -0.66
C ARG A 106 7.18 -13.13 -1.67
N GLY A 107 6.52 -12.20 -2.35
CA GLY A 107 7.19 -11.28 -3.28
C GLY A 107 7.98 -10.19 -2.55
N ILE A 108 9.04 -9.67 -3.18
CA ILE A 108 9.90 -8.59 -2.65
C ILE A 108 9.08 -7.38 -2.20
N GLY A 109 7.96 -7.10 -2.87
CA GLY A 109 7.06 -6.02 -2.48
C GLY A 109 6.53 -6.14 -1.05
N TYR A 110 6.44 -7.36 -0.49
CA TYR A 110 6.09 -7.55 0.92
C TYR A 110 7.05 -6.83 1.87
N TRP A 111 8.34 -6.78 1.53
CA TRP A 111 9.34 -6.05 2.32
C TRP A 111 9.39 -4.58 1.92
N LEU A 112 9.46 -4.32 0.61
CA LEU A 112 9.72 -2.97 0.11
C LEU A 112 8.58 -1.98 0.40
N GLU A 113 7.31 -2.39 0.30
CA GLU A 113 6.14 -1.54 0.55
C GLU A 113 6.28 -0.72 1.84
N TRP A 114 6.68 -1.37 2.93
CA TRP A 114 6.78 -0.75 4.25
C TRP A 114 8.15 -0.10 4.52
N MET A 115 9.19 -0.54 3.80
CA MET A 115 10.49 0.14 3.83
C MET A 115 10.43 1.49 3.13
N VAL A 116 9.62 1.63 2.07
CA VAL A 116 9.39 2.91 1.36
C VAL A 116 8.82 3.97 2.30
N VAL A 117 7.98 3.56 3.27
CA VAL A 117 7.43 4.48 4.29
C VAL A 117 8.47 4.89 5.33
N LEU A 118 9.36 3.98 5.74
CA LEU A 118 10.39 4.27 6.75
C LEU A 118 11.58 5.06 6.19
N ALA A 119 11.98 4.77 4.96
CA ALA A 119 13.23 5.24 4.37
C ALA A 119 13.41 6.77 4.38
N PRO A 120 12.37 7.60 4.12
CA PRO A 120 12.44 9.06 4.25
C PRO A 120 12.96 9.57 5.59
N PHE A 121 12.70 8.84 6.67
CA PHE A 121 12.93 9.26 8.05
C PHE A 121 14.25 8.74 8.66
N ALA A 122 15.08 8.08 7.85
CA ALA A 122 16.36 7.54 8.28
C ALA A 122 17.39 8.64 8.59
N LYS A 123 18.44 8.29 9.35
CA LYS A 123 19.60 9.18 9.59
C LYS A 123 20.51 9.35 8.37
N LYS A 124 20.57 8.35 7.50
CA LYS A 124 21.38 8.29 6.28
C LYS A 124 20.50 7.79 5.13
N GLU A 125 20.80 8.21 3.90
CA GLU A 125 20.14 7.69 2.70
C GLU A 125 20.12 6.16 2.71
N LEU A 126 18.97 5.57 2.41
CA LEU A 126 18.80 4.13 2.37
C LEU A 126 19.12 3.62 0.97
N TYR A 127 20.11 2.73 0.88
CA TYR A 127 20.48 1.97 -0.31
C TYR A 127 20.17 0.50 -0.01
N LEU A 128 19.01 0.04 -0.45
CA LEU A 128 18.52 -1.29 -0.14
C LEU A 128 18.58 -2.18 -1.38
N THR A 129 19.36 -3.26 -1.31
CA THR A 129 19.39 -4.31 -2.33
C THR A 129 18.59 -5.50 -1.82
N LEU A 130 17.45 -5.78 -2.45
CA LEU A 130 16.59 -6.90 -2.15
C LEU A 130 16.73 -7.99 -3.21
N LYS A 131 16.88 -9.23 -2.78
CA LYS A 131 16.95 -10.40 -3.67
C LYS A 131 15.83 -11.37 -3.35
N GLY A 132 15.14 -11.90 -4.37
CA GLY A 132 13.99 -12.78 -4.16
C GLY A 132 13.05 -12.87 -5.37
N VAL A 133 11.76 -13.06 -5.09
CA VAL A 133 10.72 -13.11 -6.13
C VAL A 133 10.20 -11.69 -6.39
N THR A 134 10.21 -11.21 -7.64
CA THR A 134 9.80 -9.84 -7.97
C THR A 134 8.29 -9.67 -8.11
N ASN A 135 7.59 -10.69 -8.61
CA ASN A 135 6.15 -10.65 -8.83
C ASN A 135 5.55 -11.93 -8.27
N MET A 136 4.58 -11.79 -7.38
CA MET A 136 3.83 -12.89 -6.79
C MET A 136 2.39 -12.44 -6.62
N ASP A 137 1.45 -13.35 -6.88
CA ASP A 137 0.03 -13.07 -6.69
C ASP A 137 -0.28 -12.72 -5.22
N GLY A 138 -1.04 -11.66 -4.99
CA GLY A 138 -1.42 -11.16 -3.66
C GLY A 138 -0.41 -10.22 -2.97
N ASP A 139 0.80 -10.06 -3.47
CA ASP A 139 1.77 -9.04 -3.02
C ASP A 139 1.94 -7.96 -4.08
N LEU A 140 2.26 -6.74 -3.64
CA LEU A 140 2.58 -5.64 -4.56
C LEU A 140 3.78 -6.00 -5.45
N GLY A 141 3.60 -6.02 -6.76
CA GLY A 141 4.66 -6.25 -7.73
C GLY A 141 5.64 -5.07 -7.80
N MET A 142 6.87 -5.36 -8.24
CA MET A 142 7.91 -4.33 -8.34
C MET A 142 7.56 -3.17 -9.27
N ASP A 143 6.81 -3.44 -10.34
CA ASP A 143 6.35 -2.43 -11.28
C ASP A 143 5.32 -1.50 -10.64
N THR A 144 4.38 -2.06 -9.87
CA THR A 144 3.40 -1.31 -9.10
C THR A 144 4.11 -0.43 -8.07
N ILE A 145 5.13 -0.95 -7.39
CA ILE A 145 5.91 -0.13 -6.46
C ILE A 145 6.59 1.03 -7.18
N ARG A 146 7.26 0.76 -8.30
CA ARG A 146 7.98 1.77 -9.07
C ARG A 146 7.06 2.86 -9.63
N THR A 147 5.92 2.46 -10.19
CA THR A 147 5.07 3.35 -11.01
C THR A 147 3.85 3.90 -10.27
N VAL A 148 3.51 3.34 -9.11
CA VAL A 148 2.34 3.75 -8.31
C VAL A 148 2.75 4.10 -6.87
N THR A 149 3.40 3.19 -6.14
CA THR A 149 3.79 3.48 -4.73
C THR A 149 4.73 4.68 -4.62
N LEU A 150 5.77 4.78 -5.45
CA LEU A 150 6.71 5.90 -5.39
C LEU A 150 6.08 7.24 -5.79
N PRO A 151 5.24 7.34 -6.85
CA PRO A 151 4.48 8.55 -7.11
C PRO A 151 3.53 8.93 -5.96
N HIS A 152 2.85 7.95 -5.32
CA HIS A 152 2.03 8.25 -4.14
C HIS A 152 2.87 8.80 -2.98
N LEU A 153 4.07 8.26 -2.75
CA LEU A 153 4.99 8.82 -1.76
C LEU A 153 5.39 10.26 -2.14
N SER A 154 5.63 10.53 -3.43
CA SER A 154 6.03 11.85 -3.92
C SER A 154 5.01 12.96 -3.63
N LEU A 155 3.72 12.63 -3.47
CA LEU A 155 2.67 13.59 -3.07
C LEU A 155 2.92 14.18 -1.68
N PHE A 156 3.60 13.44 -0.81
CA PHE A 156 3.96 13.85 0.55
C PHE A 156 5.36 14.46 0.64
N LEU A 157 6.07 14.61 -0.48
CA LEU A 157 7.40 15.20 -0.51
C LEU A 157 7.32 16.69 -0.89
N PRO A 158 8.12 17.58 -0.25
CA PRO A 158 8.11 19.00 -0.55
C PRO A 158 8.45 19.33 -2.02
N LEU A 159 7.74 20.28 -2.64
CA LEU A 159 7.87 20.61 -4.08
C LEU A 159 9.27 21.10 -4.49
N ASP A 160 9.96 21.90 -3.66
CA ASP A 160 11.35 22.33 -3.91
C ASP A 160 12.33 21.15 -4.00
N SER A 161 11.95 20.08 -3.32
CA SER A 161 12.68 18.83 -3.33
C SER A 161 12.27 17.95 -4.50
N VAL A 162 11.14 18.14 -5.18
CA VAL A 162 10.77 17.30 -6.34
C VAL A 162 11.71 17.55 -7.53
N SER A 163 12.13 18.80 -7.81
CA SER A 163 13.08 19.08 -8.91
C SER A 163 14.51 18.57 -8.66
N THR A 164 14.91 18.37 -7.40
CA THR A 164 16.25 17.90 -7.01
C THR A 164 16.27 16.45 -6.52
N LEU A 165 15.15 15.96 -5.99
CA LEU A 165 14.95 14.60 -5.47
C LEU A 165 14.23 13.66 -6.43
N ALA A 166 13.58 14.11 -7.50
CA ALA A 166 13.08 13.20 -8.55
C ALA A 166 14.22 12.37 -9.18
N SER A 167 15.47 12.86 -9.09
CA SER A 167 16.67 12.11 -9.47
C SER A 167 17.23 11.22 -8.34
N SER A 168 16.64 11.22 -7.13
CA SER A 168 17.22 10.57 -5.94
C SER A 168 16.36 9.45 -5.34
N LEU A 169 15.03 9.50 -5.49
CA LEU A 169 14.14 8.38 -5.16
C LEU A 169 14.08 7.46 -6.38
N GLU A 170 14.85 6.39 -6.35
CA GLU A 170 15.03 5.50 -7.49
C GLU A 170 14.75 4.05 -7.09
N LEU A 171 14.02 3.35 -7.95
CA LEU A 171 13.84 1.91 -7.87
C LEU A 171 14.27 1.27 -9.19
N ARG A 172 15.44 0.63 -9.17
CA ARG A 172 16.01 -0.06 -10.31
C ARG A 172 15.86 -1.57 -10.14
N ILE A 173 15.19 -2.19 -11.11
CA ILE A 173 15.07 -3.64 -11.20
C ILE A 173 16.28 -4.13 -12.02
N ALA A 174 17.27 -4.71 -11.35
CA ALA A 174 18.46 -5.23 -12.02
C ALA A 174 18.17 -6.59 -12.66
N LYS A 175 17.50 -7.48 -11.91
CA LYS A 175 17.10 -8.82 -12.37
C LYS A 175 15.66 -9.09 -11.98
N ARG A 176 14.90 -9.73 -12.86
CA ARG A 176 13.56 -10.23 -12.56
C ARG A 176 13.65 -11.65 -12.00
N GLY A 177 12.72 -12.04 -11.14
CA GLY A 177 12.68 -13.39 -10.61
C GLY A 177 11.26 -13.84 -10.33
N SER A 178 10.76 -14.78 -11.10
CA SER A 178 9.45 -15.38 -10.87
C SER A 178 9.53 -16.45 -9.78
N ALA A 179 8.42 -16.70 -9.08
CA ALA A 179 8.30 -17.84 -8.19
C ALA A 179 8.35 -19.16 -9.01
N PRO A 180 8.82 -20.28 -8.44
CA PRO A 180 9.15 -20.50 -7.03
C PRO A 180 10.61 -20.21 -6.63
N LEU A 181 11.57 -20.26 -7.56
CA LEU A 181 13.00 -20.16 -7.21
C LEU A 181 13.50 -18.70 -7.13
N GLY A 182 12.72 -17.73 -7.61
CA GLY A 182 13.05 -16.31 -7.56
C GLY A 182 14.31 -15.97 -8.35
N GLY A 183 15.27 -15.32 -7.69
CA GLY A 183 16.53 -14.88 -8.31
C GLY A 183 16.47 -13.48 -8.92
N GLY A 184 15.44 -12.70 -8.58
CA GLY A 184 15.39 -11.28 -8.89
C GLY A 184 16.25 -10.46 -7.94
N GLU A 185 16.66 -9.29 -8.41
CA GLU A 185 17.50 -8.35 -7.67
C GLU A 185 17.01 -6.93 -7.96
N VAL A 186 16.74 -6.19 -6.90
CA VAL A 186 16.20 -4.84 -6.95
C VAL A 186 17.02 -3.92 -6.07
N HIS A 187 17.35 -2.75 -6.61
CA HIS A 187 18.03 -1.67 -5.89
C HIS A 187 17.05 -0.54 -5.64
N PHE A 188 16.82 -0.24 -4.37
CA PHE A 188 16.02 0.89 -3.93
C PHE A 188 16.94 1.93 -3.30
N ARG A 189 16.82 3.17 -3.75
CA ARG A 189 17.47 4.33 -3.18
C ARG A 189 16.41 5.32 -2.73
N CYS A 190 16.48 5.75 -1.48
CA CYS A 190 15.62 6.80 -0.95
C CYS A 190 16.45 7.95 -0.39
N PRO A 191 16.19 9.20 -0.80
CA PRO A 191 16.77 10.37 -0.18
C PRO A 191 16.19 10.61 1.22
N LEU A 192 16.85 11.49 1.97
CA LEU A 192 16.36 11.94 3.27
C LEU A 192 15.43 13.13 3.12
N ILE A 193 14.35 13.14 3.90
CA ILE A 193 13.39 14.24 3.93
C ILE A 193 13.36 14.85 5.33
N LYS A 194 13.29 16.19 5.40
CA LYS A 194 13.21 16.92 6.67
C LYS A 194 11.83 16.81 7.31
N HIS A 195 10.80 17.10 6.52
CA HIS A 195 9.39 17.06 6.88
C HIS A 195 8.57 16.66 5.65
N LEU A 196 7.47 15.93 5.86
CA LEU A 196 6.49 15.68 4.81
C LEU A 196 5.68 16.95 4.50
N SER A 197 5.07 17.01 3.33
CA SER A 197 4.01 17.97 3.00
C SER A 197 2.63 17.44 3.42
N THR A 198 1.74 18.36 3.74
CA THR A 198 0.32 18.05 3.99
C THR A 198 -0.34 17.66 2.66
N LEU A 199 -1.00 16.50 2.64
CA LEU A 199 -1.75 16.04 1.46
C LEU A 199 -3.11 16.74 1.40
N ASN A 200 -3.42 17.39 0.28
CA ASN A 200 -4.77 17.80 -0.06
C ASN A 200 -5.14 17.23 -1.43
N PHE A 201 -5.78 16.06 -1.42
CA PHE A 201 -6.11 15.33 -2.64
C PHE A 201 -7.57 14.89 -2.65
N THR A 202 -8.44 15.80 -3.06
CA THR A 202 -9.90 15.61 -2.98
C THR A 202 -10.54 15.25 -4.32
N ALA A 203 -9.91 15.61 -5.44
CA ALA A 203 -10.48 15.46 -6.76
C ALA A 203 -9.89 14.23 -7.50
N PRO A 204 -10.64 13.13 -7.70
CA PRO A 204 -10.15 11.96 -8.43
C PRO A 204 -9.96 12.23 -9.93
N GLY A 205 -10.73 13.18 -10.51
CA GLY A 205 -10.62 13.59 -11.90
C GLY A 205 -11.14 12.54 -12.90
N ARG A 206 -10.93 12.78 -14.20
CA ARG A 206 -11.26 11.83 -15.27
C ARG A 206 -10.03 11.02 -15.65
N ILE A 207 -10.19 9.77 -16.05
CA ILE A 207 -9.06 8.96 -16.54
C ILE A 207 -8.56 9.54 -17.85
N LYS A 208 -7.28 9.94 -17.87
CA LYS A 208 -6.62 10.55 -19.02
C LYS A 208 -6.02 9.49 -19.94
N LYS A 209 -5.35 8.50 -19.34
CA LYS A 209 -4.54 7.52 -20.07
C LYS A 209 -4.34 6.24 -19.27
N ILE A 210 -4.10 5.14 -19.96
CA ILE A 210 -3.72 3.86 -19.36
C ILE A 210 -2.32 3.47 -19.84
N ARG A 211 -1.47 3.06 -18.90
CA ARG A 211 -0.15 2.48 -19.17
C ARG A 211 -0.08 1.09 -18.54
N GLY A 212 0.89 0.30 -18.97
CA GLY A 212 1.11 -0.99 -18.34
C GLY A 212 2.38 -1.66 -18.82
N ILE A 213 2.78 -2.69 -18.09
CA ILE A 213 4.02 -3.43 -18.28
C ILE A 213 3.67 -4.91 -18.27
N ALA A 214 3.86 -5.57 -19.41
CA ALA A 214 3.73 -7.01 -19.56
C ALA A 214 5.12 -7.64 -19.39
N THR A 215 5.34 -8.25 -18.23
CA THR A 215 6.63 -8.86 -17.88
C THR A 215 6.65 -10.33 -18.28
N SER A 216 7.77 -10.79 -18.84
CA SER A 216 8.01 -12.20 -19.18
C SER A 216 9.43 -12.59 -18.81
N THR A 217 9.58 -13.64 -18.00
CA THR A 217 10.87 -14.17 -17.53
C THR A 217 11.01 -15.64 -17.92
N ARG A 218 12.13 -16.03 -18.55
CA ARG A 218 12.44 -17.41 -18.95
C ARG A 218 11.35 -18.11 -19.78
N VAL A 219 10.49 -17.35 -20.45
CA VAL A 219 9.49 -17.85 -21.40
C VAL A 219 9.60 -17.08 -22.72
N SER A 220 8.89 -17.56 -23.74
CA SER A 220 8.89 -16.91 -25.06
C SER A 220 8.39 -15.45 -24.95
N PRO A 221 9.04 -14.49 -25.63
CA PRO A 221 8.56 -13.10 -25.71
C PRO A 221 7.13 -12.97 -26.22
N GLN A 222 6.65 -13.98 -26.97
CA GLN A 222 5.27 -14.03 -27.44
C GLN A 222 4.26 -14.01 -26.28
N MET A 223 4.64 -14.45 -25.08
CA MET A 223 3.76 -14.39 -23.91
C MET A 223 3.44 -12.94 -23.54
N ALA A 224 4.44 -12.05 -23.54
CA ALA A 224 4.23 -10.62 -23.27
C ALA A 224 3.32 -9.97 -24.32
N ASN A 225 3.48 -10.32 -25.60
CA ASN A 225 2.62 -9.80 -26.66
C ASN A 225 1.17 -10.28 -26.52
N ARG A 226 0.95 -11.57 -26.21
CA ARG A 226 -0.39 -12.13 -25.94
C ARG A 226 -1.08 -11.42 -24.76
N LEU A 227 -0.34 -11.11 -23.69
CA LEU A 227 -0.85 -10.32 -22.57
C LEU A 227 -1.32 -8.92 -23.02
N ILE A 228 -0.49 -8.25 -23.83
CA ILE A 228 -0.78 -6.90 -24.33
C ILE A 228 -2.02 -6.90 -25.21
N ASP A 229 -2.14 -7.84 -26.15
CA ASP A 229 -3.25 -7.90 -27.10
C ASP A 229 -4.57 -8.23 -26.38
N SER A 230 -4.54 -9.16 -25.44
CA SER A 230 -5.70 -9.49 -24.60
C SER A 230 -6.14 -8.30 -23.75
N ALA A 231 -5.22 -7.62 -23.07
CA ALA A 231 -5.54 -6.44 -22.26
C ALA A 231 -6.08 -5.27 -23.12
N ARG A 232 -5.51 -5.07 -24.32
CA ARG A 232 -5.97 -4.05 -25.28
C ARG A 232 -7.39 -4.34 -25.78
N SER A 233 -7.75 -5.61 -25.97
CA SER A 233 -9.09 -5.99 -26.43
C SER A 233 -10.22 -5.58 -25.45
N VAL A 234 -9.90 -5.51 -24.15
CA VAL A 234 -10.82 -5.11 -23.08
C VAL A 234 -10.77 -3.59 -22.88
N LEU A 235 -9.58 -3.04 -22.62
CA LEU A 235 -9.41 -1.63 -22.21
C LEU A 235 -9.55 -0.64 -23.36
N GLY A 236 -9.21 -1.06 -24.59
CA GLY A 236 -9.28 -0.20 -25.79
C GLY A 236 -10.70 0.24 -26.15
N ARG A 237 -11.73 -0.40 -25.58
CA ARG A 237 -13.14 0.01 -25.75
C ARG A 237 -13.48 1.29 -24.98
N TYR A 238 -12.70 1.62 -23.96
CA TYR A 238 -12.98 2.73 -23.05
C TYR A 238 -12.07 3.93 -23.31
N ILE A 239 -10.76 3.69 -23.51
CA ILE A 239 -9.77 4.76 -23.66
C ILE A 239 -8.86 4.49 -24.86
N PRO A 240 -8.73 5.43 -25.81
CA PRO A 240 -7.85 5.28 -26.96
C PRO A 240 -6.36 5.45 -26.60
N ASP A 241 -6.02 6.29 -25.61
CA ASP A 241 -4.64 6.46 -25.11
C ASP A 241 -4.24 5.32 -24.15
N LEU A 242 -4.05 4.14 -24.74
CA LEU A 242 -3.63 2.90 -24.07
C LEU A 242 -2.27 2.45 -24.63
N TYR A 243 -1.25 2.45 -23.77
CA TYR A 243 0.10 2.01 -24.15
C TYR A 243 0.66 1.00 -23.16
N LEU A 244 0.93 -0.22 -23.63
CA LEU A 244 1.48 -1.31 -22.84
C LEU A 244 2.87 -1.66 -23.35
N PHE A 245 3.84 -1.75 -22.44
CA PHE A 245 5.23 -2.07 -22.73
C PHE A 245 5.50 -3.55 -22.49
N ALA A 246 6.20 -4.21 -23.41
CA ALA A 246 6.66 -5.58 -23.24
C ALA A 246 8.04 -5.60 -22.57
N ASP A 247 8.11 -6.11 -21.34
CA ASP A 247 9.34 -6.20 -20.56
C ASP A 247 9.82 -7.65 -20.48
N VAL A 248 10.64 -8.04 -21.45
CA VAL A 248 11.07 -9.45 -21.64
C VAL A 248 12.51 -9.63 -21.21
N TYR A 249 12.73 -10.44 -20.17
CA TYR A 249 14.06 -10.78 -19.67
C TYR A 249 14.50 -12.17 -20.15
N ARG A 250 15.78 -12.29 -20.52
CA ARG A 250 16.42 -13.55 -20.95
C ARG A 250 17.73 -13.80 -20.20
N GLY A 251 18.22 -15.04 -20.24
CA GLY A 251 19.51 -15.40 -19.66
C GLY A 251 19.54 -15.24 -18.14
N GLU A 252 20.65 -14.74 -17.61
CA GLU A 252 20.86 -14.62 -16.17
C GLU A 252 19.98 -13.55 -15.49
N ASP A 253 19.58 -12.51 -16.22
CA ASP A 253 18.77 -11.41 -15.67
C ASP A 253 17.29 -11.77 -15.54
N SER A 254 16.89 -12.94 -16.06
CA SER A 254 15.53 -13.49 -15.97
C SER A 254 15.29 -14.37 -14.73
N GLY A 255 16.22 -14.35 -13.77
CA GLY A 255 16.08 -15.08 -12.51
C GLY A 255 16.23 -16.57 -12.71
N LYS A 256 15.50 -17.39 -11.96
CA LYS A 256 15.65 -18.86 -11.94
C LYS A 256 14.40 -19.63 -12.37
N SER A 257 13.26 -18.97 -12.53
CA SER A 257 11.99 -19.64 -12.85
C SER A 257 11.27 -18.95 -14.01
N PRO A 258 10.54 -19.72 -14.85
CA PRO A 258 9.63 -19.17 -15.85
C PRO A 258 8.44 -18.47 -15.18
N GLY A 259 7.94 -17.42 -15.82
CA GLY A 259 6.77 -16.71 -15.36
C GLY A 259 6.43 -15.50 -16.23
N PHE A 260 5.20 -15.05 -16.13
CA PHE A 260 4.71 -13.86 -16.78
C PHE A 260 3.75 -13.10 -15.87
N ALA A 261 3.70 -11.79 -16.02
CA ALA A 261 2.85 -10.93 -15.21
C ALA A 261 2.41 -9.72 -16.03
N LEU A 262 1.28 -9.13 -15.65
CA LEU A 262 0.80 -7.90 -16.23
C LEU A 262 0.50 -6.91 -15.10
N THR A 263 1.14 -5.74 -15.17
CA THR A 263 0.84 -4.60 -14.31
C THR A 263 0.20 -3.52 -15.16
N LEU A 264 -0.98 -3.04 -14.77
CA LEU A 264 -1.71 -1.98 -15.44
C LEU A 264 -1.87 -0.80 -14.50
N LEU A 265 -1.76 0.41 -15.04
CA LEU A 265 -1.98 1.64 -14.32
C LEU A 265 -2.83 2.61 -15.13
N ALA A 266 -3.80 3.25 -14.49
CA ALA A 266 -4.60 4.31 -15.08
C ALA A 266 -4.27 5.62 -14.38
N THR A 267 -4.01 6.68 -15.15
CA THR A 267 -3.71 8.02 -14.60
C THR A 267 -4.84 8.98 -14.92
N SER A 268 -5.31 9.70 -13.92
CA SER A 268 -6.34 10.73 -14.09
C SER A 268 -5.76 12.10 -14.48
N THR A 269 -6.64 13.02 -14.85
CA THR A 269 -6.29 14.43 -15.15
C THR A 269 -5.77 15.19 -13.93
N THR A 270 -6.17 14.80 -12.72
CA THR A 270 -5.75 15.41 -11.45
C THR A 270 -4.53 14.72 -10.83
N GLY A 271 -4.04 13.64 -11.44
CA GLY A 271 -2.87 12.89 -10.98
C GLY A 271 -3.21 11.65 -10.14
N ALA A 272 -4.48 11.24 -10.04
CA ALA A 272 -4.86 10.01 -9.35
C ALA A 272 -4.36 8.80 -10.15
N ILE A 273 -3.86 7.78 -9.44
CA ILE A 273 -3.29 6.60 -10.06
C ILE A 273 -4.03 5.37 -9.52
N TYR A 274 -4.58 4.58 -10.43
CA TYR A 274 -5.18 3.29 -10.13
C TYR A 274 -4.28 2.20 -10.65
N SER A 275 -4.05 1.16 -9.86
CA SER A 275 -3.25 0.00 -10.27
C SER A 275 -4.02 -1.30 -10.14
N ALA A 276 -3.77 -2.20 -11.07
CA ALA A 276 -4.10 -3.60 -10.95
C ALA A 276 -2.96 -4.43 -11.50
N GLU A 277 -2.74 -5.59 -10.90
CA GLU A 277 -1.72 -6.51 -11.36
C GLU A 277 -2.18 -7.95 -11.22
N ALA A 278 -1.65 -8.80 -12.08
CA ALA A 278 -1.79 -10.24 -11.97
C ALA A 278 -0.47 -10.91 -12.38
N ALA A 279 -0.13 -12.00 -11.71
CA ALA A 279 1.08 -12.78 -11.97
C ALA A 279 0.74 -14.26 -12.12
N SER A 280 1.47 -14.96 -13.00
CA SER A 280 1.30 -16.40 -13.21
C SER A 280 1.62 -17.17 -11.93
N LYS A 281 0.82 -18.18 -11.60
CA LYS A 281 1.07 -19.02 -10.41
C LYS A 281 2.21 -20.02 -10.69
N PRO A 282 2.98 -20.45 -9.66
CA PRO A 282 4.13 -21.33 -9.86
C PRO A 282 3.79 -22.73 -10.38
N THR A 283 2.68 -23.30 -9.93
CA THR A 283 2.29 -24.70 -10.25
C THR A 283 1.37 -24.79 -11.46
N ASP A 284 0.50 -23.80 -11.64
CA ASP A 284 -0.42 -23.70 -12.76
C ASP A 284 -0.39 -22.26 -13.30
N PRO A 285 0.47 -21.97 -14.29
CA PRO A 285 0.66 -20.62 -14.78
C PRO A 285 -0.58 -20.07 -15.50
N GLY A 286 -1.53 -20.91 -15.90
CA GLY A 286 -2.70 -20.52 -16.67
C GLY A 286 -2.38 -19.97 -18.07
N LEU A 287 -3.40 -19.48 -18.76
CA LEU A 287 -3.25 -18.81 -20.06
C LEU A 287 -2.94 -17.31 -19.86
N PRO A 288 -2.03 -16.73 -20.65
CA PRO A 288 -1.75 -15.29 -20.57
C PRO A 288 -2.99 -14.46 -20.91
N GLU A 289 -3.84 -14.90 -21.84
CA GLU A 289 -5.06 -14.18 -22.19
C GLU A 289 -5.99 -14.00 -21.00
N ASP A 290 -6.23 -15.07 -20.24
CA ASP A 290 -7.12 -15.07 -19.07
C ASP A 290 -6.54 -14.20 -17.95
N LEU A 291 -5.23 -14.29 -17.72
CA LEU A 291 -4.52 -13.44 -16.77
C LEU A 291 -4.67 -11.96 -17.13
N ALA A 292 -4.48 -11.62 -18.40
CA ALA A 292 -4.61 -10.24 -18.88
C ALA A 292 -6.05 -9.72 -18.77
N GLN A 293 -7.05 -10.55 -19.09
CA GLN A 293 -8.45 -10.17 -18.90
C GLN A 293 -8.79 -9.95 -17.42
N THR A 294 -8.25 -10.80 -16.53
CA THR A 294 -8.45 -10.66 -15.08
C THR A 294 -7.86 -9.35 -14.58
N ALA A 295 -6.61 -9.05 -14.92
CA ALA A 295 -5.96 -7.79 -14.56
C ALA A 295 -6.69 -6.56 -15.13
N ALA A 296 -7.18 -6.64 -16.38
CA ALA A 296 -7.94 -5.56 -16.99
C ALA A 296 -9.28 -5.33 -16.28
N ARG A 297 -10.00 -6.39 -15.89
CA ARG A 297 -11.25 -6.28 -15.11
C ARG A 297 -10.99 -5.71 -13.72
N MET A 298 -9.94 -6.16 -13.03
CA MET A 298 -9.53 -5.59 -11.74
C MET A 298 -9.21 -4.10 -11.84
N LEU A 299 -8.55 -3.66 -12.92
CA LEU A 299 -8.30 -2.23 -13.13
C LEU A 299 -9.60 -1.45 -13.32
N LEU A 300 -10.54 -1.98 -14.10
CA LEU A 300 -11.85 -1.36 -14.30
C LEU A 300 -12.62 -1.27 -12.98
N GLU A 301 -12.59 -2.30 -12.14
CA GLU A 301 -13.17 -2.28 -10.80
C GLU A 301 -12.57 -1.15 -9.94
N GLU A 302 -11.25 -0.99 -9.92
CA GLU A 302 -10.60 0.12 -9.20
C GLU A 302 -11.00 1.49 -9.75
N ILE A 303 -11.10 1.63 -11.08
CA ILE A 303 -11.55 2.88 -11.73
C ILE A 303 -13.01 3.19 -11.36
N THR A 304 -13.89 2.18 -11.36
CA THR A 304 -15.31 2.38 -11.01
C THR A 304 -15.50 2.84 -9.57
N ALA A 305 -14.58 2.49 -8.67
CA ALA A 305 -14.64 2.89 -7.27
C ALA A 305 -14.29 4.39 -7.05
N ARG A 306 -13.67 5.05 -8.05
CA ARG A 306 -13.48 6.52 -8.16
C ARG A 306 -12.80 7.22 -6.97
N GLY A 307 -11.89 6.56 -6.26
CA GLY A 307 -11.05 7.18 -5.22
C GLY A 307 -9.86 7.95 -5.79
N CYS A 308 -9.22 8.85 -5.03
CA CYS A 308 -7.94 9.46 -5.45
C CYS A 308 -6.76 8.51 -5.30
N ILE A 309 -6.90 7.49 -4.44
CA ILE A 309 -5.91 6.48 -4.11
C ILE A 309 -6.56 5.10 -4.31
N ASP A 310 -5.82 4.17 -4.91
CA ASP A 310 -6.24 2.80 -5.11
C ASP A 310 -6.32 2.01 -3.79
N ARG A 311 -7.10 0.92 -3.79
CA ARG A 311 -7.36 0.15 -2.57
C ARG A 311 -6.10 -0.43 -1.92
N ALA A 312 -5.08 -0.79 -2.71
CA ALA A 312 -3.85 -1.39 -2.19
C ALA A 312 -3.00 -0.37 -1.42
N HIS A 313 -2.97 0.90 -1.83
CA HIS A 313 -2.16 1.95 -1.19
C HIS A 313 -2.91 2.79 -0.16
N GLN A 314 -4.21 2.52 0.10
CA GLN A 314 -4.95 3.18 1.18
C GLN A 314 -4.21 3.11 2.52
N PRO A 315 -3.71 1.96 3.01
CA PRO A 315 -3.04 1.89 4.30
C PRO A 315 -1.76 2.75 4.33
N MET A 316 -0.92 2.64 3.29
CA MET A 316 0.30 3.44 3.19
C MET A 316 0.00 4.95 3.28
N THR A 317 -0.99 5.41 2.52
CA THR A 317 -1.38 6.82 2.45
C THR A 317 -1.91 7.31 3.79
N LEU A 318 -2.75 6.54 4.48
CA LEU A 318 -3.27 6.90 5.80
C LEU A 318 -2.17 7.05 6.84
N LEU A 319 -1.16 6.18 6.81
CA LEU A 319 0.00 6.32 7.68
C LEU A 319 0.78 7.60 7.36
N LEU A 320 1.07 7.87 6.08
CA LEU A 320 1.78 9.09 5.68
C LEU A 320 1.01 10.37 6.04
N MET A 321 -0.32 10.38 5.91
CA MET A 321 -1.18 11.48 6.37
C MET A 321 -1.03 11.71 7.89
N ALA A 322 -1.01 10.64 8.69
CA ALA A 322 -0.82 10.77 10.15
C ALA A 322 0.58 11.29 10.53
N LEU A 323 1.60 11.03 9.71
CA LEU A 323 2.98 11.49 9.92
C LEU A 323 3.25 12.91 9.38
N SER A 324 2.34 13.44 8.57
CA SER A 324 2.44 14.78 7.98
C SER A 324 2.47 15.89 9.05
N PRO A 325 2.77 17.15 8.68
CA PRO A 325 2.76 18.29 9.60
C PRO A 325 1.44 18.45 10.36
N GLN A 326 1.44 19.31 11.39
CA GLN A 326 0.25 19.65 12.19
C GLN A 326 -0.71 20.55 11.40
N ASP A 327 -1.20 20.03 10.30
CA ASP A 327 -2.15 20.64 9.39
C ASP A 327 -3.15 19.58 8.93
N VAL A 328 -4.28 20.00 8.38
CA VAL A 328 -5.37 19.10 7.99
C VAL A 328 -5.05 18.46 6.65
N ALA A 329 -4.58 17.23 6.68
CA ALA A 329 -4.50 16.41 5.48
C ALA A 329 -5.90 15.92 5.08
N LYS A 330 -6.26 16.03 3.80
CA LYS A 330 -7.54 15.58 3.24
C LYS A 330 -7.31 14.71 2.03
N CYS A 331 -7.99 13.57 1.96
CA CYS A 331 -7.92 12.67 0.82
C CYS A 331 -9.30 12.05 0.55
N THR A 332 -9.76 12.11 -0.70
CA THR A 332 -10.98 11.39 -1.12
C THR A 332 -10.61 9.98 -1.52
N MET A 333 -11.15 8.99 -0.82
CA MET A 333 -10.91 7.57 -1.07
C MET A 333 -12.21 6.88 -1.48
N ALA A 334 -12.07 5.81 -2.26
CA ALA A 334 -13.15 4.86 -2.47
C ALA A 334 -13.47 4.09 -1.18
N GLY A 335 -14.43 3.17 -1.22
CA GLY A 335 -14.73 2.26 -0.13
C GLY A 335 -13.48 1.74 0.62
N LEU A 336 -13.46 1.96 1.93
CA LEU A 336 -12.32 1.66 2.78
C LEU A 336 -12.12 0.15 2.92
N THR A 337 -10.91 -0.32 2.63
CA THR A 337 -10.55 -1.73 2.83
C THR A 337 -10.48 -2.10 4.32
N ALA A 338 -10.69 -3.37 4.65
CA ALA A 338 -10.53 -3.86 6.02
C ALA A 338 -9.13 -3.57 6.61
N ASN A 339 -8.10 -3.61 5.76
CA ASN A 339 -6.73 -3.28 6.17
C ASN A 339 -6.56 -1.78 6.45
N ALA A 340 -7.19 -0.90 5.66
CA ALA A 340 -7.20 0.53 5.90
C ALA A 340 -7.91 0.88 7.23
N VAL A 341 -9.09 0.31 7.46
CA VAL A 341 -9.84 0.50 8.72
C VAL A 341 -9.03 0.02 9.93
N GLN A 342 -8.41 -1.17 9.83
CA GLN A 342 -7.58 -1.68 10.91
C GLN A 342 -6.35 -0.80 11.15
N LEU A 343 -5.73 -0.27 10.09
CA LEU A 343 -4.61 0.66 10.24
C LEU A 343 -5.03 1.94 10.97
N MET A 344 -6.21 2.51 10.67
CA MET A 344 -6.69 3.71 11.39
C MET A 344 -6.83 3.44 12.90
N ARG A 345 -7.26 2.23 13.29
CA ARG A 345 -7.34 1.81 14.70
C ARG A 345 -5.94 1.70 15.32
N ASP A 346 -5.02 1.03 14.62
CA ASP A 346 -3.64 0.85 15.09
C ASP A 346 -2.90 2.20 15.19
N VAL A 347 -3.13 3.12 14.25
CA VAL A 347 -2.60 4.50 14.27
C VAL A 347 -3.14 5.30 15.45
N LYS A 348 -4.45 5.18 15.75
CA LYS A 348 -5.05 5.85 16.92
C LYS A 348 -4.41 5.38 18.23
N GLU A 349 -4.11 4.09 18.34
CA GLU A 349 -3.45 3.52 19.53
C GLU A 349 -1.96 3.92 19.62
N ALA A 350 -1.25 3.91 18.49
CA ALA A 350 0.18 4.19 18.42
C ALA A 350 0.53 5.67 18.51
N LEU A 351 -0.16 6.51 17.72
CA LEU A 351 0.16 7.93 17.51
C LEU A 351 -0.89 8.88 18.10
N GLY A 352 -2.07 8.39 18.51
CA GLY A 352 -3.16 9.23 19.04
C GLY A 352 -3.95 10.00 17.96
N VAL A 353 -3.64 9.80 16.68
CA VAL A 353 -4.31 10.46 15.56
C VAL A 353 -5.67 9.81 15.31
N SER A 354 -6.70 10.65 15.15
CA SER A 354 -8.05 10.20 14.76
C SER A 354 -8.38 10.73 13.37
N PHE A 355 -9.03 9.89 12.57
CA PHE A 355 -9.48 10.24 11.23
C PHE A 355 -10.96 10.63 11.27
N LYS A 356 -11.31 11.77 10.66
CA LYS A 356 -12.69 12.16 10.39
C LYS A 356 -13.05 11.68 8.99
N ILE A 357 -14.08 10.85 8.92
CA ILE A 357 -14.62 10.29 7.68
C ILE A 357 -15.97 10.95 7.43
N SER A 358 -16.12 11.60 6.29
CA SER A 358 -17.39 12.15 5.82
C SER A 358 -17.67 11.64 4.41
N PRO A 359 -18.94 11.50 3.99
CA PRO A 359 -19.23 11.33 2.57
C PRO A 359 -18.56 12.47 1.79
N ALA A 360 -17.94 12.16 0.67
CA ALA A 360 -17.40 13.17 -0.20
C ALA A 360 -18.59 13.91 -0.82
N SER A 361 -18.78 15.18 -0.46
CA SER A 361 -19.78 16.01 -1.14
C SER A 361 -19.32 16.19 -2.57
N GLU A 362 -20.15 15.80 -3.54
CA GLU A 362 -19.93 16.20 -4.92
C GLU A 362 -19.85 17.73 -4.96
N ASP A 363 -18.85 18.30 -5.64
CA ASP A 363 -18.81 19.73 -5.88
C ASP A 363 -20.18 20.17 -6.42
N ALA A 364 -20.80 21.14 -5.75
CA ALA A 364 -22.17 21.62 -5.92
C ALA A 364 -22.44 22.32 -7.28
N SER A 365 -22.03 21.70 -8.39
CA SER A 365 -22.22 22.19 -9.75
C SER A 365 -22.82 21.15 -10.70
N ALA A 366 -23.06 19.91 -10.23
CA ALA A 366 -23.71 18.85 -11.01
C ALA A 366 -25.13 18.50 -10.54
N ASN A 367 -25.49 18.80 -9.29
CA ASN A 367 -26.81 18.44 -8.74
C ASN A 367 -27.98 19.17 -9.42
N ASP A 368 -27.79 20.41 -9.88
CA ASP A 368 -28.87 21.17 -10.54
C ASP A 368 -29.31 20.58 -11.89
N LYS A 369 -28.59 19.60 -12.46
CA LYS A 369 -28.99 18.91 -13.70
C LYS A 369 -29.56 17.52 -13.48
N VAL A 370 -29.30 16.88 -12.34
CA VAL A 370 -29.77 15.52 -12.05
C VAL A 370 -31.20 15.57 -11.49
N GLU A 371 -31.55 16.60 -10.72
CA GLU A 371 -32.91 16.78 -10.19
C GLU A 371 -33.96 17.04 -11.30
N GLU A 372 -33.57 17.62 -12.44
CA GLU A 372 -34.49 17.80 -13.59
C GLU A 372 -34.68 16.51 -14.43
N GLU A 373 -33.68 15.61 -14.48
CA GLU A 373 -33.79 14.32 -15.19
C GLU A 373 -34.50 13.23 -14.35
N GLU A 374 -34.35 13.23 -13.02
CA GLU A 374 -35.06 12.29 -12.13
C GLU A 374 -36.58 12.54 -12.08
N ALA A 375 -37.02 13.81 -12.25
CA ALA A 375 -38.44 14.14 -12.31
C ALA A 375 -39.12 13.59 -13.59
N GLN A 376 -38.41 13.52 -14.72
CA GLN A 376 -38.95 12.98 -15.98
C GLN A 376 -38.84 11.45 -16.08
N ALA A 377 -37.91 10.82 -15.35
CA ALA A 377 -37.74 9.36 -15.36
C ALA A 377 -38.80 8.60 -14.53
N SER A 378 -39.54 9.29 -13.66
CA SER A 378 -40.53 8.68 -12.76
C SER A 378 -41.82 8.21 -13.46
N GLU A 379 -42.14 8.74 -14.65
CA GLU A 379 -43.35 8.33 -15.41
C GLU A 379 -43.12 7.12 -16.34
N GLU A 380 -41.86 6.70 -16.59
CA GLU A 380 -41.53 5.54 -17.44
C GLU A 380 -41.15 4.26 -16.65
N GLU A 381 -41.18 4.30 -15.31
CA GLU A 381 -40.68 3.20 -14.46
C GLU A 381 -41.67 2.06 -14.21
N GLU A 382 -42.93 2.20 -14.66
CA GLU A 382 -43.98 1.21 -14.43
C GLU A 382 -43.99 0.04 -15.42
N GLU A 383 -43.31 0.14 -16.58
CA GLU A 383 -43.35 -0.90 -17.63
C GLU A 383 -42.02 -1.66 -17.86
N MET A 384 -40.95 -1.39 -17.10
CA MET A 384 -39.66 -2.08 -17.32
C MET A 384 -39.54 -3.44 -16.63
N ASP A 385 -39.05 -4.44 -17.38
CA ASP A 385 -38.64 -5.76 -16.89
C ASP A 385 -37.64 -5.69 -15.71
N GLN A 386 -37.72 -6.67 -14.80
CA GLN A 386 -36.85 -6.75 -13.61
C GLN A 386 -35.35 -6.76 -13.94
N GLU A 387 -34.96 -7.33 -15.08
CA GLU A 387 -33.56 -7.33 -15.53
C GLU A 387 -33.07 -5.93 -15.94
N THR A 388 -33.95 -5.13 -16.55
CA THR A 388 -33.66 -3.76 -16.98
C THR A 388 -33.57 -2.83 -15.75
N LYS A 389 -34.45 -3.01 -14.77
CA LYS A 389 -34.37 -2.32 -13.47
C LYS A 389 -33.05 -2.62 -12.77
N ARG A 390 -32.63 -3.89 -12.70
CA ARG A 390 -31.34 -4.28 -12.11
C ARG A 390 -30.14 -3.69 -12.86
N LYS A 391 -30.18 -3.64 -14.20
CA LYS A 391 -29.13 -2.99 -15.01
C LYS A 391 -29.06 -1.49 -14.73
N LYS A 392 -30.21 -0.81 -14.65
CA LYS A 392 -30.31 0.63 -14.33
C LYS A 392 -29.77 0.92 -12.92
N GLU A 393 -30.11 0.11 -11.93
CA GLU A 393 -29.55 0.22 -10.57
C GLU A 393 -28.03 0.05 -10.54
N ILE A 394 -27.49 -0.92 -11.28
CA ILE A 394 -26.04 -1.13 -11.37
C ILE A 394 -25.37 0.06 -12.06
N LEU A 395 -25.95 0.56 -13.15
CA LEU A 395 -25.46 1.74 -13.86
C LEU A 395 -25.45 2.98 -12.97
N ASN A 396 -26.51 3.21 -12.19
CA ASN A 396 -26.60 4.32 -11.24
C ASN A 396 -25.53 4.22 -10.14
N LYS A 397 -25.30 3.02 -9.59
CA LYS A 397 -24.23 2.79 -8.60
C LYS A 397 -22.82 2.99 -9.18
N ILE A 398 -22.63 2.68 -10.46
CA ILE A 398 -21.36 2.91 -11.16
C ILE A 398 -21.17 4.41 -11.45
N ALA A 399 -22.24 5.13 -11.77
CA ALA A 399 -22.20 6.57 -12.01
C ALA A 399 -21.84 7.34 -10.73
N ASN A 400 -22.46 6.96 -9.61
CA ASN A 400 -22.31 7.61 -8.31
C ASN A 400 -21.77 6.62 -7.26
N PRO A 401 -20.47 6.29 -7.30
CA PRO A 401 -19.87 5.39 -6.33
C PRO A 401 -19.70 6.08 -4.97
N ASP A 402 -19.90 5.32 -3.89
CA ASP A 402 -19.68 5.78 -2.52
C ASP A 402 -18.22 6.23 -2.32
N GLN A 403 -18.02 7.54 -2.24
CA GLN A 403 -16.73 8.16 -1.98
C GLN A 403 -16.70 8.77 -0.57
N PHE A 404 -15.56 8.63 0.09
CA PHE A 404 -15.35 9.13 1.44
C PHE A 404 -14.20 10.13 1.46
N SER A 405 -14.48 11.32 1.98
CA SER A 405 -13.44 12.28 2.33
C SER A 405 -12.88 11.90 3.70
N VAL A 406 -11.62 11.48 3.73
CA VAL A 406 -10.88 11.15 4.95
C VAL A 406 -9.96 12.31 5.29
N SER A 407 -10.03 12.79 6.53
CA SER A 407 -9.17 13.88 7.01
C SER A 407 -8.57 13.59 8.37
N CYS A 408 -7.34 14.05 8.60
CA CYS A 408 -6.68 13.99 9.89
C CYS A 408 -5.69 15.14 10.07
N VAL A 409 -5.32 15.39 11.33
CA VAL A 409 -4.23 16.32 11.67
C VAL A 409 -2.99 15.48 11.94
N GLY A 410 -1.92 15.74 11.20
CA GLY A 410 -0.67 15.01 11.35
C GLY A 410 0.09 15.37 12.64
N ILE A 411 1.01 14.51 13.06
CA ILE A 411 1.80 14.72 14.29
C ILE A 411 3.09 15.51 14.07
N ASN A 412 3.36 15.95 12.84
CA ASN A 412 4.62 16.57 12.41
C ASN A 412 5.84 15.71 12.73
N PHE A 413 5.85 14.48 12.21
CA PHE A 413 6.97 13.57 12.41
C PHE A 413 8.16 14.01 11.56
N GLY A 414 9.13 14.67 12.19
CA GLY A 414 10.46 14.90 11.62
C GLY A 414 11.35 13.73 11.98
N GLY A 415 11.95 13.07 10.97
CA GLY A 415 12.76 11.86 11.16
C GLY A 415 13.92 12.00 12.16
N PHE A 416 14.70 10.92 12.30
CA PHE A 416 15.75 10.88 13.32
C PHE A 416 16.94 11.76 12.90
N LYS A 417 17.01 12.99 13.44
CA LYS A 417 18.09 13.94 13.13
C LYS A 417 19.49 13.34 13.37
N LYS A 418 20.46 13.69 12.51
CA LYS A 418 21.87 13.69 12.91
C LYS A 418 22.00 14.75 14.00
N VAL A 419 22.30 14.32 15.23
CA VAL A 419 23.00 15.22 16.17
C VAL A 419 24.34 15.49 15.48
N GLY A 420 24.58 16.75 15.15
CA GLY A 420 25.77 17.20 14.43
C GLY A 420 27.05 16.82 15.15
#